data_AF-A0A7J7P7J2-F1
#
_entry.id   AF-A0A7J7P7J2-F1
#
_cell.length_a   1.000
_cell.length_b   1.000
_cell.length_c   1.000
_cell.angle_alpha   90.00
_cell.angle_beta   90.00
_cell.angle_gamma   90.00
#
_symmetry.space_group_name_H-M   'P 1'
#
loop_
_entity.id
_entity.type
_entity.pdbx_description
1 polymer ?
#
loop_
_entity_poly.entity_id
_entity_poly.type
_entity_poly.pdbx_seq_one_letter_code
_entity_poly.pdbx_strand_id
1 'polypeptide(L)' 'MGTGYTVLPPPLVRRPGRPKKQRIKDQDEVLGNCRRCGKCGALGHMKKTCKGPSAQP' A
#
# COMPACT_ATOMS: atom_id res chain seq x y z
N MET A 1 34.96 -31.93 -22.94
CA MET A 1 33.78 -31.39 -23.65
C MET A 1 32.89 -30.71 -22.62
N GLY A 2 32.93 -29.39 -22.51
CA GLY A 2 32.06 -28.66 -21.60
C GLY A 2 30.70 -28.48 -22.26
N THR A 3 29.64 -29.01 -21.65
CA THR A 3 28.27 -28.75 -22.08
C THR A 3 27.94 -27.29 -21.77
N GLY A 4 28.22 -26.41 -22.74
CA GLY A 4 28.00 -24.98 -22.63
C GLY A 4 26.52 -24.66 -22.76
N TYR A 5 25.79 -24.71 -21.65
CA TYR A 5 24.43 -24.18 -21.61
C TYR A 5 24.48 -22.69 -21.31
N THR A 6 23.93 -21.89 -22.22
CA THR A 6 23.76 -20.45 -22.02
C THR A 6 22.55 -20.22 -21.12
N VAL A 7 22.79 -19.80 -19.87
CA VAL A 7 21.72 -19.40 -18.95
C VAL A 7 21.21 -18.03 -19.37
N LEU A 8 19.96 -17.96 -19.83
CA LEU A 8 19.31 -16.70 -20.12
C LEU A 8 18.89 -15.99 -18.83
N PRO A 9 19.04 -14.66 -18.75
CA PRO A 9 18.56 -13.89 -17.61
C PRO A 9 17.02 -13.99 -17.50
N PRO A 10 16.47 -13.92 -16.28
CA PRO A 10 15.04 -13.97 -16.08
C PRO A 10 14.36 -12.73 -16.71
N PRO A 11 13.14 -12.90 -17.26
CA PRO A 11 12.39 -11.76 -17.79
C PRO A 11 12.05 -10.77 -16.66
N LEU A 12 12.54 -9.53 -16.80
CA LEU A 12 12.28 -8.44 -15.86
C LEU A 12 10.91 -7.78 -16.06
N VAL A 13 10.19 -8.15 -17.12
CA VAL A 13 8.88 -7.61 -17.45
C VAL A 13 7.79 -8.21 -16.55
N ARG A 14 6.88 -7.35 -16.08
CA ARG A 14 5.70 -7.80 -15.32
C ARG A 14 4.72 -8.46 -16.29
N ARG A 15 4.23 -9.65 -15.94
CA ARG A 15 3.16 -10.31 -16.68
C ARG A 15 1.90 -9.44 -16.71
N PRO A 16 1.16 -9.40 -17.83
CA PRO A 16 -0.14 -8.75 -17.91
C PRO A 16 -1.07 -9.33 -16.83
N GLY A 17 -1.91 -8.48 -16.24
CA GLY A 17 -2.82 -8.85 -15.13
C GLY A 17 -2.21 -8.78 -13.73
N ARG A 18 -0.88 -8.64 -13.57
CA ARG A 18 -0.27 -8.48 -12.23
C ARG A 18 -0.50 -7.06 -11.68
N PRO A 19 -1.19 -6.88 -10.53
CA PRO A 19 -1.43 -5.55 -9.98
C PRO A 19 -0.12 -4.78 -9.73
N LYS A 20 -0.14 -3.48 -9.99
CA LYS A 20 0.97 -2.58 -9.64
C LYS A 20 1.10 -2.53 -8.11
N LYS A 21 2.33 -2.34 -7.60
CA LYS A 21 2.58 -2.16 -6.16
C LYS A 21 1.84 -0.92 -5.62
N GLN A 22 1.61 0.06 -6.48
CA GLN A 22 0.63 1.13 -6.31
C GLN A 22 -0.46 0.97 -7.37
N ARG A 23 -1.60 0.41 -6.97
CA ARG A 23 -2.79 0.28 -7.82
C ARG A 23 -3.24 1.68 -8.28
N ILE A 24 -3.68 1.80 -9.53
CA ILE A 24 -4.41 2.99 -10.00
C ILE A 24 -5.77 2.95 -9.31
N LYS A 25 -6.08 3.96 -8.51
CA LYS A 25 -7.30 4.02 -7.72
C LYS A 25 -8.48 4.43 -8.60
N ASP A 26 -9.64 3.88 -8.30
CA ASP A 26 -10.90 4.31 -8.93
C ASP A 26 -11.35 5.67 -8.36
N GLN A 27 -12.14 6.44 -9.11
CA GLN A 27 -12.61 7.75 -8.63
C GLN A 27 -13.57 7.64 -7.43
N ASP A 28 -14.37 6.58 -7.37
CA ASP A 28 -15.32 6.30 -6.30
C ASP A 28 -14.71 5.46 -5.16
N GLU A 29 -13.42 5.09 -5.24
CA GLU A 29 -12.75 4.48 -4.10
C GLU A 29 -12.64 5.49 -2.95
N VAL A 30 -13.31 5.21 -1.82
CA VAL A 30 -13.19 6.00 -0.58
C VAL A 30 -11.74 5.94 -0.08
N LEU A 31 -10.96 6.95 -0.42
CA LEU A 31 -9.60 7.19 0.08
C LEU A 31 -9.64 7.94 1.41
N GLY A 32 -10.42 7.43 2.35
CA GLY A 32 -10.47 7.96 3.70
C GLY A 32 -9.48 7.22 4.59
N ASN A 33 -8.81 7.94 5.49
CA ASN A 33 -8.28 7.35 6.71
C ASN A 33 -9.47 6.89 7.57
N CYS A 34 -10.19 5.83 7.13
CA CYS A 34 -11.21 5.10 7.88
C CYS A 34 -10.64 4.45 9.16
N ARG A 35 -9.34 4.63 9.38
CA ARG A 35 -8.66 4.26 10.59
C ARG A 35 -9.20 5.08 11.75
N ARG A 36 -9.88 4.40 12.66
CA ARG A 36 -10.29 4.93 13.95
C ARG A 36 -9.12 4.93 14.93
N CYS A 37 -8.93 6.03 15.64
CA CYS A 37 -7.92 6.16 16.68
C CYS A 37 -8.31 5.32 17.91
N GLY A 38 -7.45 4.39 18.34
CA GLY A 38 -7.67 3.58 19.54
C GLY A 38 -7.48 4.31 20.88
N LYS A 39 -7.32 5.64 20.88
CA LYS A 39 -7.27 6.50 22.09
C LYS A 39 -8.52 7.37 22.19
N CYS A 40 -8.84 8.16 21.17
CA CYS A 40 -9.95 9.11 21.19
C CYS A 40 -11.14 8.72 20.30
N GLY A 41 -11.04 7.64 19.51
CA GLY A 41 -12.15 7.20 18.64
C GLY A 41 -12.38 8.02 17.37
N ALA A 42 -11.63 9.11 17.14
CA ALA A 42 -11.75 9.91 15.93
C ALA A 42 -11.09 9.23 14.70
N LEU A 43 -11.57 9.57 13.51
CA LEU A 43 -10.98 9.13 12.23
C LEU A 43 -9.79 10.03 11.85
N GLY A 44 -9.01 9.63 10.86
CA GLY A 44 -7.97 10.51 10.30
C GLY A 44 -6.57 10.38 10.90
N HIS A 45 -6.40 9.75 12.08
CA HIS A 45 -5.09 9.65 12.74
C HIS A 45 -4.86 8.34 13.50
N MET A 46 -3.61 8.08 13.90
CA MET A 46 -3.21 6.88 14.64
C MET A 46 -3.11 7.14 16.14
N LYS A 47 -3.22 6.09 16.97
CA LYS A 47 -3.00 6.16 18.44
C LYS A 47 -1.67 6.83 18.82
N LYS A 48 -0.62 6.67 17.99
CA LYS A 48 0.70 7.26 18.19
C LYS A 48 0.75 8.78 17.92
N THR A 49 -0.07 9.29 17.00
CA THR A 49 -0.12 10.72 16.63
C THR A 49 -1.33 11.44 17.25
N CYS A 50 -2.02 10.78 18.18
CA CYS A 50 -3.21 11.32 18.83
C CYS A 50 -2.81 12.43 19.81
N LYS A 51 -3.39 13.63 19.62
CA LYS A 51 -3.18 14.80 20.49
C LYS A 51 -4.12 14.84 21.72
N GLY A 52 -4.92 13.79 21.92
CA GLY A 52 -5.90 13.70 23.01
C GLY A 52 -7.30 14.16 22.59
N PRO A 53 -8.31 14.05 23.49
CA PRO A 53 -9.71 14.38 23.20
C PRO A 53 -9.98 15.89 23.04
N SER A 54 -9.00 16.74 23.37
CA SER A 54 -9.13 18.21 23.36
C SER A 54 -8.75 18.87 22.04
N ALA A 55 -8.33 18.11 21.03
CA ALA A 55 -8.00 18.61 19.71
C ALA A 55 -8.89 17.93 18.66
N GLN A 56 -10.13 18.41 18.55
CA GLN A 56 -11.05 18.15 17.44
C GLN A 56 -11.36 19.51 16.77
N PRO A 57 -11.63 19.58 15.46
CA PRO A 57 -12.52 18.69 14.69
C PRO A 57 -11.87 17.43 14.10
#